data_AF-A0A822DK03-F1
#
_entry.id   AF-A0A822DK03-F1
#
_cell.length_a   1.000
_cell.length_b   1.000
_cell.length_c   1.000
_cell.angle_alpha   90.00
_cell.angle_beta   90.00
_cell.angle_gamma   90.00
#
_symmetry.space_group_name_H-M   'P 1'
#
loop_
_entity.id
_entity.type
_entity.pdbx_description
1 polymer ?
#
loop_
_entity_poly.entity_id
_entity_poly.type
_entity_poly.pdbx_seq_one_letter_code
_entity_poly.pdbx_strand_id
1 'polypeptide(L)'
;SVITENERETSERGFIRYYSQRDDKPQRYHELTEKHGNLKPLVDIKIRAPYLINVRLVHNQITYDKEIDVRQTVQQFKKYLHEIFQIPLTRLRVFYIDDVAFNMGVCGPEELKYPQRLLHT
;
A
#
# COMPACT_ATOMS: atom_id res chain seq x y z
N SER A 1 40.61 -3.27 14.09
CA SER A 1 39.55 -2.30 13.74
C SER A 1 39.01 -1.67 15.00
N VAL A 2 38.86 -0.35 15.04
CA VAL A 2 38.34 0.38 16.22
C VAL A 2 36.82 0.35 16.13
N ILE A 3 36.16 -0.20 17.16
CA ILE A 3 34.69 -0.18 17.25
C ILE A 3 34.28 1.24 17.63
N THR A 4 33.46 1.86 16.80
CA THR A 4 32.91 3.19 17.08
C THR A 4 31.80 3.10 18.13
N GLU A 5 31.54 4.21 18.83
CA GLU A 5 30.47 4.26 19.84
C GLU A 5 29.11 3.89 19.26
N ASN A 6 28.84 4.31 18.01
CA ASN A 6 27.59 4.01 17.31
C ASN A 6 27.45 2.51 16.99
N GLU A 7 28.52 1.84 16.59
CA GLU A 7 28.53 0.40 16.36
C GLU A 7 28.31 -0.38 17.67
N ARG A 8 28.91 0.10 18.77
CA ARG A 8 28.68 -0.46 20.10
C ARG A 8 27.22 -0.33 20.52
N GLU A 9 26.66 0.87 20.44
CA GLU A 9 25.26 1.11 20.80
C GLU A 9 24.31 0.28 19.93
N THR A 10 24.54 0.23 18.61
CA THR A 10 23.73 -0.56 17.68
C THR A 10 23.77 -2.05 18.04
N SER A 11 24.95 -2.56 18.39
CA SER A 11 25.14 -3.96 18.79
C SER A 11 24.46 -4.28 20.12
N GLU A 12 24.60 -3.40 21.13
CA GLU A 12 23.93 -3.54 22.43
C GLU A 12 22.41 -3.52 22.27
N ARG A 13 21.87 -2.62 21.45
CA ARG A 13 20.43 -2.54 21.15
C ARG A 13 19.93 -3.76 20.37
N GLY A 14 20.73 -4.28 19.44
CA GLY A 14 20.45 -5.52 18.72
C GLY A 14 20.38 -6.72 19.67
N PHE A 15 21.33 -6.81 20.61
CA PHE A 15 21.37 -7.84 21.65
C PHE A 15 20.11 -7.84 22.52
N ILE A 16 19.69 -6.67 23.01
CA ILE A 16 18.45 -6.54 23.79
C ILE A 16 17.25 -7.02 22.96
N ARG A 17 17.10 -6.58 21.70
CA ARG A 17 15.99 -7.01 20.84
C ARG A 17 15.94 -8.53 20.64
N TYR A 18 17.10 -9.16 20.45
CA TYR A 18 17.19 -10.61 20.25
C TYR A 18 16.69 -11.40 21.46
N TYR A 19 17.05 -10.99 22.67
CA TYR A 19 16.65 -11.68 23.91
C TYR A 19 15.31 -11.21 24.47
N SER A 20 14.74 -10.11 23.96
CA SER A 20 13.47 -9.55 24.46
C SER A 20 12.32 -10.55 24.43
N GLN A 21 12.22 -11.36 23.35
CA GLN A 21 11.16 -12.34 23.13
C GLN A 21 11.52 -13.77 23.55
N ARG A 22 12.70 -13.98 24.14
CA ARG A 22 13.19 -15.30 24.56
C ARG A 22 13.15 -15.45 26.07
N ASP A 23 13.02 -16.69 26.54
CA ASP A 23 13.00 -16.98 27.98
C ASP A 23 14.41 -17.15 28.56
N ASP A 24 15.40 -17.49 27.74
CA ASP A 24 16.81 -17.70 28.10
C ASP A 24 17.61 -16.38 28.18
N LYS A 25 17.11 -15.39 28.92
CA LYS A 25 17.74 -14.07 29.03
C LYS A 25 19.03 -14.14 29.86
N PRO A 26 20.21 -13.81 29.31
CA PRO A 26 21.45 -13.75 30.08
C PRO A 26 21.47 -12.53 31.00
N GLN A 27 22.23 -12.55 32.10
CA GLN A 27 22.33 -11.44 33.06
C GLN A 27 22.62 -10.08 32.38
N ARG A 28 23.51 -10.09 31.38
CA ARG A 28 23.88 -8.93 30.57
C ARG A 28 22.71 -8.26 29.85
N TYR A 29 21.61 -8.97 29.59
CA TYR A 29 20.39 -8.40 29.06
C TYR A 29 19.78 -7.37 30.02
N HIS A 30 19.73 -7.68 31.32
CA HIS A 30 19.13 -6.80 32.32
C HIS A 30 19.94 -5.51 32.48
N GLU A 31 21.26 -5.62 32.56
CA GLU A 31 22.19 -4.47 32.62
C GLU A 31 22.02 -3.53 31.42
N LEU A 32 21.95 -4.09 30.21
CA LEU A 32 21.79 -3.31 28.99
C LEU A 32 20.38 -2.72 28.87
N THR A 33 19.35 -3.39 29.41
CA THR A 33 17.98 -2.86 29.43
C THR A 33 17.83 -1.69 30.41
N GLU A 34 18.54 -1.70 31.53
CA GLU A 34 18.62 -0.54 32.45
C GLU A 34 19.31 0.66 31.79
N LYS A 35 20.36 0.40 30.99
CA LYS A 35 21.12 1.44 30.29
C LYS A 35 20.40 2.04 29.08
N HIS A 36 19.76 1.20 28.25
CA HIS A 36 19.18 1.59 26.95
C HIS A 36 17.64 1.66 26.95
N GLY A 37 17.01 1.23 28.04
CA GLY A 37 15.56 1.11 28.18
C GLY A 37 14.97 -0.12 27.46
N ASN A 38 13.66 -0.29 27.59
CA ASN A 38 12.91 -1.34 26.92
C ASN A 38 12.74 -0.99 25.43
N LEU A 39 13.55 -1.61 24.57
CA LEU A 39 13.46 -1.42 23.13
C LEU A 39 12.23 -2.15 22.57
N LYS A 40 11.41 -1.42 21.81
CA LYS A 40 10.31 -2.03 21.05
C LYS A 40 10.87 -2.97 19.96
N PRO A 41 10.16 -4.07 19.65
CA PRO A 41 10.51 -4.91 18.53
C PRO A 41 10.55 -4.08 17.24
N LEU A 42 11.44 -4.45 16.32
CA LEU A 42 11.43 -3.89 14.97
C LEU A 42 10.10 -4.29 14.33
N VAL A 43 9.31 -3.30 13.95
CA VAL A 43 8.06 -3.55 13.24
C VAL A 43 8.40 -3.88 11.80
N ASP A 44 7.79 -4.93 11.26
CA ASP A 44 7.90 -5.22 9.84
C ASP A 44 7.02 -4.21 9.09
N ILE A 45 7.65 -3.14 8.60
CA ILE A 45 6.96 -2.14 7.79
C ILE A 45 6.85 -2.73 6.39
N LYS A 46 5.61 -3.01 5.96
CA LYS A 46 5.34 -3.35 4.57
C LYS A 46 5.53 -2.09 3.70
N ILE A 47 6.75 -1.85 3.22
CA ILE A 47 7.10 -0.71 2.34
C ILE A 47 6.62 -0.95 0.88
N ARG A 48 5.57 -1.75 0.66
CA ARG A 48 5.04 -1.94 -0.70
C ARG A 48 4.14 -0.76 -1.06
N ALA A 49 4.35 -0.18 -2.23
CA ALA A 49 3.46 0.84 -2.76
C ALA A 49 2.01 0.33 -2.73
N PRO A 50 1.04 1.13 -2.26
CA PRO A 50 -0.35 0.73 -2.25
C PRO A 50 -0.81 0.56 -3.70
N TYR A 51 -1.13 -0.67 -4.09
CA TYR A 51 -1.80 -0.96 -5.36
C TYR A 51 -3.31 -0.78 -5.27
N LEU A 52 -3.82 -0.59 -4.06
CA LEU A 52 -5.22 -0.33 -3.78
C LEU A 52 -5.45 1.18 -3.75
N ILE A 53 -6.34 1.66 -4.60
CA ILE A 53 -6.74 3.06 -4.65
C ILE A 53 -8.24 3.19 -4.43
N ASN A 54 -8.65 4.26 -3.76
CA ASN A 54 -10.06 4.61 -3.67
C ASN A 54 -10.48 5.34 -4.93
N VAL A 55 -11.50 4.82 -5.62
CA VAL A 55 -12.10 5.45 -6.78
C VAL A 55 -13.59 5.66 -6.57
N ARG A 56 -14.09 6.72 -7.18
CA ARG A 56 -15.51 6.98 -7.27
C ARG A 56 -16.03 6.52 -8.64
N LEU A 57 -16.96 5.58 -8.61
CA LEU A 57 -17.66 5.07 -9.79
C LEU A 57 -18.98 5.82 -9.92
N VAL A 58 -19.18 6.52 -11.03
CA VAL A 58 -20.39 7.27 -11.31
C VAL A 58 -21.08 6.70 -12.54
N HIS A 59 -22.34 6.32 -12.40
CA HIS A 59 -23.19 5.91 -13.53
C HIS A 59 -24.62 6.41 -13.31
N ASN A 60 -25.11 7.24 -14.24
CA ASN A 60 -26.39 7.96 -14.14
C ASN A 60 -26.48 8.79 -12.84
N GLN A 61 -27.33 8.38 -11.89
CA GLN A 61 -27.48 9.02 -10.57
C GLN A 61 -26.89 8.18 -9.43
N ILE A 62 -26.22 7.08 -9.74
CA ILE A 62 -25.66 6.16 -8.76
C ILE A 62 -24.16 6.41 -8.67
N THR A 63 -23.69 6.58 -7.44
CA THR A 63 -22.28 6.77 -7.12
C THR A 63 -21.85 5.73 -6.10
N TYR A 64 -20.72 5.07 -6.35
CA TYR A 64 -20.09 4.15 -5.42
C TYR A 64 -18.64 4.55 -5.18
N ASP A 65 -18.23 4.65 -3.92
CA ASP A 65 -16.83 4.72 -3.55
C ASP A 65 -16.32 3.29 -3.29
N LYS A 66 -15.28 2.88 -4.04
CA LYS A 66 -14.71 1.54 -3.97
C LYS A 66 -13.19 1.60 -3.97
N GLU A 67 -12.60 0.70 -3.19
CA GLU A 67 -11.17 0.43 -3.24
C GLU A 67 -10.89 -0.58 -4.36
N ILE A 68 -9.92 -0.28 -5.22
CA ILE A 68 -9.62 -1.05 -6.43
C ILE A 68 -8.13 -1.30 -6.57
N ASP A 69 -7.76 -2.54 -6.94
CA ASP A 69 -6.38 -2.91 -7.29
C ASP A 69 -6.03 -2.43 -8.70
N VAL A 70 -5.03 -1.56 -8.83
CA VAL A 70 -4.59 -0.99 -10.11
C VAL A 70 -3.76 -1.96 -10.97
N ARG A 71 -3.43 -3.14 -10.44
CA ARG A 71 -2.71 -4.20 -11.19
C ARG A 71 -3.63 -5.09 -12.01
N GLN A 72 -4.95 -4.92 -11.90
CA GLN A 72 -5.87 -5.63 -12.77
C GLN A 72 -5.89 -5.03 -14.17
N THR A 73 -6.33 -5.82 -15.15
CA THR A 73 -6.54 -5.33 -16.51
C THR A 73 -7.85 -4.56 -16.64
N VAL A 74 -7.94 -3.70 -17.66
CA VAL A 74 -9.19 -3.02 -18.03
C VAL A 74 -10.32 -4.03 -18.26
N GLN A 75 -10.02 -5.21 -18.82
CA GLN A 75 -11.01 -6.26 -19.00
C GLN A 75 -11.58 -6.78 -17.68
N GLN A 76 -10.71 -7.08 -16.71
CA GLN A 76 -11.12 -7.54 -15.37
C GLN A 76 -11.95 -6.47 -14.68
N PHE A 77 -11.51 -5.21 -14.77
CA PHE A 77 -12.24 -4.09 -14.21
C PHE A 77 -13.63 -3.91 -14.85
N LYS A 78 -13.74 -4.01 -16.18
CA LYS A 78 -15.04 -3.97 -16.88
C LYS A 78 -15.97 -5.11 -16.47
N LYS A 79 -15.46 -6.32 -16.21
CA LYS A 79 -16.26 -7.44 -15.68
C LYS A 79 -16.80 -7.12 -14.28
N TYR A 80 -15.97 -6.57 -13.41
CA TYR A 80 -16.40 -6.12 -12.09
C TYR A 80 -17.49 -5.03 -12.17
N LEU A 81 -17.34 -4.05 -13.06
CA LEU A 81 -18.36 -3.03 -13.29
C LEU A 81 -19.66 -3.60 -13.88
N HIS A 82 -19.56 -4.61 -14.75
CA HIS A 82 -20.74 -5.34 -15.26
C HIS A 82 -21.53 -5.98 -14.11
N GLU A 83 -20.85 -6.59 -13.13
CA GLU A 83 -21.51 -7.20 -11.96
C GLU A 83 -22.21 -6.16 -11.07
N ILE A 84 -21.62 -4.97 -10.90
CA ILE A 84 -22.20 -3.90 -10.08
C ILE A 84 -23.39 -3.23 -10.78
N PHE A 85 -23.20 -2.80 -12.03
CA PHE A 85 -24.18 -1.97 -12.73
C PHE A 85 -25.13 -2.78 -13.61
N GLN A 86 -24.91 -4.10 -13.75
CA GLN A 86 -25.70 -5.00 -14.60
C GLN A 86 -25.74 -4.56 -16.07
N ILE A 87 -24.67 -3.90 -16.54
CA ILE A 87 -24.53 -3.39 -17.92
C ILE A 87 -23.74 -4.38 -18.77
N PRO A 88 -24.25 -4.88 -19.91
CA PRO A 88 -23.51 -5.79 -20.77
C PRO A 88 -22.14 -5.22 -21.20
N LEU A 89 -21.10 -6.06 -21.15
CA LEU A 89 -19.71 -5.67 -21.50
C LEU A 89 -19.58 -5.00 -22.88
N THR A 90 -20.41 -5.39 -23.85
CA THR A 90 -20.41 -4.84 -25.21
C THR A 90 -20.87 -3.39 -25.28
N ARG A 91 -21.69 -2.94 -24.31
CA ARG A 91 -22.21 -1.57 -24.21
C ARG A 91 -21.50 -0.75 -23.12
N LEU A 92 -20.62 -1.39 -22.35
CA LEU A 92 -19.94 -0.75 -21.24
C LEU A 92 -18.72 0.06 -21.73
N ARG A 93 -18.84 1.38 -21.64
CA ARG A 93 -17.74 2.33 -21.87
C ARG A 93 -17.35 2.95 -20.54
N VAL A 94 -16.05 2.92 -20.26
CA VAL A 94 -15.50 3.37 -18.98
C VAL A 94 -14.54 4.50 -19.27
N PHE A 95 -14.75 5.61 -18.58
CA PHE A 95 -13.92 6.80 -18.69
C PHE A 95 -13.24 7.05 -17.34
N TYR A 96 -11.93 7.19 -17.38
CA TYR A 96 -11.13 7.68 -16.26
C TYR A 96 -11.13 9.20 -16.29
N ILE A 97 -11.35 9.81 -15.14
CA ILE A 97 -11.32 11.26 -14.96
C ILE A 97 -10.37 11.53 -13.80
N ASP A 98 -9.32 12.29 -14.07
CA ASP A 98 -8.53 12.92 -13.02
C ASP A 98 -9.25 14.21 -12.62
N ASP A 99 -9.87 14.20 -11.43
CA ASP A 99 -10.65 15.35 -10.93
C ASP A 99 -9.82 16.64 -10.88
N VAL A 100 -8.52 16.56 -10.59
CA VAL A 100 -7.65 17.74 -10.50
C VAL A 100 -7.37 18.27 -11.91
N ALA A 101 -6.91 17.41 -12.81
CA ALA A 101 -6.58 17.81 -14.18
C ALA A 101 -7.81 18.26 -14.97
N PHE A 102 -8.97 17.64 -14.73
CA PHE A 102 -10.24 17.98 -15.35
C PHE A 102 -10.74 19.36 -14.90
N ASN A 103 -10.71 19.63 -13.58
CA ASN A 103 -11.12 20.92 -13.04
C ASN A 103 -10.19 22.07 -13.44
N MET A 104 -8.91 21.78 -13.70
CA MET A 104 -7.95 22.75 -14.24
C MET A 104 -8.01 22.88 -15.78
N GLY A 105 -8.84 22.09 -16.47
CA GLY A 105 -8.97 22.10 -17.93
C GLY A 105 -7.74 21.59 -18.68
N VAL A 106 -6.84 20.86 -18.00
CA VAL A 106 -5.55 20.41 -18.54
C VAL A 106 -5.69 19.07 -19.27
N CYS A 107 -6.57 18.19 -18.77
CA CYS A 107 -6.79 16.87 -19.36
C CYS A 107 -8.28 16.51 -19.35
N GLY A 108 -8.75 15.92 -20.45
CA GLY A 108 -10.11 15.44 -20.58
C GLY A 108 -10.27 13.99 -20.11
N PRO A 109 -11.50 13.47 -20.04
CA PRO A 109 -11.76 12.07 -19.69
C PRO A 109 -11.05 11.10 -20.65
N GLU A 110 -10.33 10.12 -20.10
CA GLU A 110 -9.63 9.09 -20.87
C GLU A 110 -10.48 7.81 -20.95
N GLU A 111 -10.79 7.33 -22.16
CA GLU A 111 -11.53 6.08 -22.32
C GLU A 111 -10.61 4.86 -22.14
N LEU A 112 -10.99 3.97 -21.22
CA LEU A 112 -10.31 2.68 -21.03
C LEU A 112 -10.70 1.71 -22.15
N LYS A 113 -10.07 1.87 -23.32
CA LYS A 113 -10.38 1.11 -24.55
C LYS A 113 -9.72 -0.27 -24.59
N TYR A 114 -8.45 -0.36 -24.23
CA TYR A 114 -7.63 -1.57 -24.46
C TYR A 114 -7.80 -2.59 -23.34
N PRO A 115 -8.42 -3.78 -23.59
CA PRO A 115 -8.77 -4.73 -22.54
C PRO A 115 -7.56 -5.31 -21.78
N GLN A 116 -6.42 -5.45 -22.46
CA GLN A 116 -5.19 -6.03 -21.91
C GLN A 116 -4.31 -5.00 -21.17
N ARG A 117 -4.63 -3.70 -21.27
CA ARG A 117 -3.91 -2.65 -20.55
C ARG A 117 -4.19 -2.76 -19.05
N LEU A 118 -3.16 -2.55 -18.22
CA LEU A 118 -3.30 -2.47 -16.77
C LEU A 118 -3.83 -1.09 -16.37
N LEU A 119 -4.52 -0.99 -15.24
CA LEU A 119 -5.12 0.30 -14.82
C LEU A 119 -4.09 1.36 -14.43
N HIS A 120 -2.86 0.98 -14.06
CA HIS A 120 -1.81 1.91 -13.61
C HIS A 120 -0.83 2.36 -14.71
N THR A 121 -1.02 1.94 -15.95
CA THR A 121 -0.11 2.24 -17.07
C THR A 121 -0.72 3.27 -17.98
#